data_AF-A0A2B4RCR3-F1
#
_entry.id   AF-A0A2B4RCR3-F1
#
_cell.length_a   1.000
_cell.length_b   1.000
_cell.length_c   1.000
_cell.angle_alpha   90.00
_cell.angle_beta   90.00
_cell.angle_gamma   90.00
#
_symmetry.space_group_name_H-M   'P 1'
#
loop_
_entity.id
_entity.type
_entity.pdbx_description
1 polymer ?
#
loop_
_entity_poly.entity_id
_entity_poly.type
_entity_poly.pdbx_seq_one_letter_code
_entity_poly.pdbx_strand_id
1 'polypeptide(L)'
;MAEKYNGKRKFEEGFGDDDISDELVTMIGKHYDDIDAPDNVLDEELIEIGEEINHQQSPLFQFEFQPIGNPKKSLKIGTQAARSSPKKQLRPATKQDDIGREITRGVADMARRVIEKSQPTELWKGKQLKEDDRVMFHFTPKKFTHPLQSSKFTVAEILNGTPRFETSIQTLANQLNPKESFDANDEFQVDMTIITVPETGGKAKSVLGKLKIASVLRDKRCVLPIENNEDDLCLARAICLTKAHIQKDEDREGMRNYWNLKRSANVLTRAGVPEGPCGREELKKFQEYLAPDYQLKVMSVNYPYCITFEGNVNSSKIIRLPFESDLEGDIGHYHGCSSYMGFLERSYYCDDCNRGFDHDDFMHHPCEGHRCKAGKTIEYGPRSHQPSLLCRRCSRHFYDDRCLALHHK
;
A
#
# COMPACT_ATOMS: atom_id res chain seq x y z
N MET A 1 -14.96 -27.60 -66.26
CA MET A 1 -15.68 -26.87 -65.19
C MET A 1 -15.48 -25.39 -65.44
N ALA A 2 -16.59 -24.65 -65.47
CA ALA A 2 -16.70 -23.36 -66.14
C ALA A 2 -16.09 -22.20 -65.34
N GLU A 3 -15.25 -21.41 -65.99
CA GLU A 3 -14.93 -20.02 -65.61
C GLU A 3 -16.07 -19.11 -66.07
N LYS A 4 -16.61 -18.31 -65.14
CA LYS A 4 -17.39 -17.11 -65.45
C LYS A 4 -17.00 -16.00 -64.47
N TYR A 5 -16.11 -15.14 -64.93
CA TYR A 5 -16.02 -13.76 -64.46
C TYR A 5 -17.27 -13.01 -64.90
N ASN A 6 -17.96 -12.38 -63.95
CA ASN A 6 -18.96 -11.37 -64.26
C ASN A 6 -18.80 -10.22 -63.27
N GLY A 7 -18.40 -9.07 -63.80
CA GLY A 7 -18.19 -7.86 -63.04
C GLY A 7 -19.49 -7.23 -62.55
N LYS A 8 -19.33 -6.36 -61.56
CA LYS A 8 -19.90 -5.01 -61.45
C LYS A 8 -19.73 -4.53 -60.00
N ARG A 9 -19.13 -3.35 -59.85
CA ARG A 9 -19.65 -2.23 -59.04
C ARG A 9 -18.82 -0.98 -59.39
N LYS A 10 -19.47 -0.06 -60.11
CA LYS A 10 -19.01 1.32 -60.27
C LYS A 10 -19.18 2.01 -58.90
N PHE A 11 -18.16 2.72 -58.45
CA PHE A 11 -18.29 3.73 -57.40
C PHE A 11 -18.84 5.00 -58.07
N GLU A 12 -20.00 5.46 -57.63
CA GLU A 12 -20.49 6.82 -57.85
C GLU A 12 -20.08 7.63 -56.62
N GLU A 13 -19.11 8.52 -56.77
CA GLU A 13 -18.84 9.57 -55.79
C GLU A 13 -19.88 10.66 -56.01
N GLY A 14 -20.91 10.69 -55.16
CA GLY A 14 -21.81 11.82 -55.05
C GLY A 14 -21.08 12.97 -54.37
N PHE A 15 -20.70 13.98 -55.16
CA PHE A 15 -20.38 15.30 -54.62
C PHE A 15 -21.65 15.85 -53.99
N GLY A 16 -21.61 16.13 -52.68
CA GLY A 16 -22.65 16.88 -52.01
C GLY A 16 -22.64 18.31 -52.54
N ASP A 17 -23.82 18.78 -52.98
CA ASP A 17 -24.11 20.20 -53.15
C ASP A 17 -24.04 20.87 -51.77
N ASP A 18 -22.84 21.29 -51.39
CA ASP A 18 -22.66 22.27 -50.32
C ASP A 18 -22.60 23.66 -50.96
N ASP A 19 -23.71 24.07 -51.59
CA ASP A 19 -23.95 25.46 -51.96
C ASP A 19 -24.11 26.28 -50.66
N ILE A 20 -22.99 26.63 -50.05
CA ILE A 20 -22.94 27.66 -49.02
C ILE A 20 -23.29 28.96 -49.73
N SER A 21 -24.42 29.57 -49.39
CA SER A 21 -24.83 30.83 -50.01
C SER A 21 -23.77 31.91 -49.76
N ASP A 22 -23.53 32.76 -50.77
CA ASP A 22 -22.63 33.91 -50.66
C ASP A 22 -22.97 34.81 -49.45
N GLU A 23 -24.23 34.81 -49.00
CA GLU A 23 -24.70 35.50 -47.80
C GLU A 23 -24.11 34.90 -46.51
N LEU A 24 -23.95 33.57 -46.42
CA LEU A 24 -23.35 32.90 -45.27
C LEU A 24 -21.85 33.15 -45.21
N VAL A 25 -21.17 33.16 -46.36
CA VAL A 25 -19.74 33.49 -46.48
C VAL A 25 -19.50 34.96 -46.07
N THR A 26 -20.38 35.86 -46.49
CA THR A 26 -20.30 37.29 -46.12
C THR A 26 -20.63 37.51 -44.63
N MET A 27 -21.51 36.70 -44.04
CA MET A 27 -21.85 36.78 -42.61
C MET A 27 -20.70 36.28 -41.73
N ILE A 28 -19.99 35.23 -42.16
CA ILE A 28 -18.78 34.74 -41.49
C ILE A 28 -17.66 35.77 -41.62
N GLY A 29 -17.46 36.35 -42.81
CA GLY A 29 -16.45 37.40 -43.03
C GLY A 29 -16.62 38.62 -42.11
N LYS A 30 -17.86 39.09 -41.94
CA LYS A 30 -18.16 40.21 -41.03
C LYS A 30 -17.90 39.92 -39.56
N HIS A 31 -17.97 38.65 -39.13
CA HIS A 31 -17.64 38.28 -37.75
C HIS A 31 -16.13 38.22 -37.48
N TYR A 32 -15.31 38.10 -38.52
CA TYR A 32 -13.85 38.14 -38.38
C TYR A 32 -13.29 39.57 -38.44
N ASP A 33 -14.00 40.51 -39.07
CA ASP A 33 -13.58 41.92 -39.13
C ASP A 33 -13.87 42.73 -37.84
N ASP A 34 -14.74 42.23 -36.95
CA ASP A 34 -15.18 42.91 -35.72
C ASP A 34 -14.44 42.45 -34.44
N ILE A 35 -13.45 41.57 -34.58
CA ILE A 35 -12.56 41.20 -33.47
C ILE A 35 -11.25 41.96 -33.72
N ASP A 36 -10.95 42.94 -32.87
CA ASP A 36 -9.59 43.49 -32.68
C ASP A 36 -8.67 42.35 -32.20
N ALA A 37 -8.37 41.41 -33.09
CA ALA A 37 -7.37 40.38 -32.89
C ALA A 37 -6.02 41.05 -33.13
N PRO A 38 -5.10 41.06 -32.15
CA PRO A 38 -3.76 41.57 -32.40
C PRO A 38 -3.09 40.71 -33.47
N ASP A 39 -2.88 41.32 -34.64
CA ASP A 39 -2.38 40.72 -35.88
C ASP A 39 -0.91 40.27 -35.84
N ASN A 40 -0.35 40.01 -34.66
CA ASN A 40 1.05 39.64 -34.49
C ASN A 40 1.25 38.63 -33.35
N VAL A 41 0.56 37.50 -33.37
CA VAL A 41 1.05 36.33 -32.64
C VAL A 41 2.09 35.68 -33.53
N LEU A 42 3.37 35.83 -33.17
CA LEU A 42 4.48 35.24 -33.92
C LEU A 42 4.34 33.71 -33.93
N ASP A 43 4.79 33.03 -34.99
CA ASP A 43 4.77 31.57 -35.07
C ASP A 43 5.45 30.92 -33.84
N GLU A 44 6.47 31.56 -33.27
CA GLU A 44 7.08 31.18 -31.99
C GLU A 44 6.11 31.23 -30.78
N GLU A 45 5.21 32.22 -30.68
CA GLU A 45 4.23 32.29 -29.58
C GLU A 45 3.13 31.24 -29.74
N LEU A 46 2.73 30.91 -30.98
CA LEU A 46 1.81 29.80 -31.24
C LEU A 46 2.44 28.43 -30.93
N ILE A 47 3.75 28.28 -31.15
CA ILE A 47 4.52 27.09 -30.75
C ILE A 47 4.62 27.02 -29.23
N GLU A 48 4.96 28.11 -28.53
CA GLU A 48 5.00 28.14 -27.06
C GLU A 48 3.63 27.82 -26.45
N ILE A 49 2.54 28.40 -26.98
CA ILE A 49 1.17 28.07 -26.53
C ILE A 49 0.83 26.61 -26.85
N GLY A 50 1.22 26.09 -28.01
CA GLY A 50 1.03 24.69 -28.39
C GLY A 50 1.82 23.71 -27.51
N GLU A 51 3.04 24.07 -27.14
CA GLU A 51 3.90 23.33 -26.20
C GLU A 51 3.35 23.42 -24.77
N GLU A 52 2.88 24.59 -24.31
CA GLU A 52 2.22 24.78 -23.02
C GLU A 52 0.90 23.99 -22.92
N ILE A 53 0.09 23.96 -23.98
CA ILE A 53 -1.14 23.15 -24.04
C ILE A 53 -0.80 21.64 -24.01
N ASN A 54 0.23 21.20 -24.74
CA ASN A 54 0.71 19.82 -24.69
C ASN A 54 1.31 19.47 -23.31
N HIS A 55 1.97 20.41 -22.65
CA HIS A 55 2.49 20.25 -21.29
C HIS A 55 1.37 20.14 -20.25
N GLN A 56 0.27 20.89 -20.39
CA GLN A 56 -0.91 20.77 -19.53
C GLN A 56 -1.71 19.48 -19.76
N GLN A 57 -1.71 18.94 -20.98
CA GLN A 57 -2.42 17.69 -21.30
C GLN A 57 -1.62 16.43 -20.94
N SER A 58 -0.28 16.49 -20.98
CA SER A 58 0.58 15.35 -20.70
C SER A 58 0.79 15.14 -19.19
N PRO A 59 0.58 13.90 -18.66
CA PRO A 59 0.73 13.62 -17.24
C PRO A 59 2.20 13.76 -16.80
N LEU A 60 2.44 14.40 -15.66
CA LEU A 60 3.78 14.59 -15.11
C LEU A 60 4.36 13.26 -14.60
N PHE A 61 3.53 12.44 -13.94
CA PHE A 61 3.93 11.16 -13.36
C PHE A 61 3.17 9.99 -13.98
N GLN A 62 3.90 8.91 -14.19
CA GLN A 62 3.34 7.61 -14.52
C GLN A 62 3.79 6.59 -13.48
N PHE A 63 2.84 5.77 -13.05
CA PHE A 63 3.08 4.63 -12.19
C PHE A 63 2.96 3.37 -13.02
N GLU A 64 4.09 2.70 -13.21
CA GLU A 64 4.20 1.48 -13.99
C GLU A 64 3.97 0.24 -13.13
N PHE A 65 3.23 -0.70 -13.72
CA PHE A 65 2.72 -1.86 -13.04
C PHE A 65 3.81 -2.93 -12.81
N GLN A 66 4.25 -3.10 -11.56
CA GLN A 66 5.09 -4.26 -11.18
C GLN A 66 4.37 -5.16 -10.16
N PRO A 67 3.98 -6.40 -10.55
CA PRO A 67 3.39 -7.36 -9.61
C PRO A 67 4.47 -7.77 -8.59
N ILE A 68 4.35 -7.35 -7.32
CA ILE A 68 5.24 -7.83 -6.25
C ILE A 68 4.80 -9.21 -5.71
N GLY A 69 3.80 -9.85 -6.31
CA GLY A 69 3.12 -11.01 -5.73
C GLY A 69 2.25 -10.62 -4.54
N ASN A 70 1.73 -11.60 -3.78
CA ASN A 70 0.97 -11.31 -2.56
C ASN A 70 1.84 -10.46 -1.62
N PRO A 71 1.36 -9.33 -1.09
CA PRO A 71 2.13 -8.47 -0.18
C PRO A 71 2.78 -9.35 0.87
N LYS A 72 4.11 -9.24 1.01
CA LYS A 72 4.89 -10.08 1.92
C LYS A 72 4.41 -9.99 3.38
N LYS A 73 3.48 -9.07 3.73
CA LYS A 73 3.04 -8.78 5.10
C LYS A 73 1.51 -8.55 5.30
N SER A 74 0.63 -9.05 4.42
CA SER A 74 -0.84 -8.97 4.64
C SER A 74 -1.49 -10.31 5.00
N LEU A 75 -2.55 -10.24 5.80
CA LEU A 75 -3.38 -11.37 6.20
C LEU A 75 -4.16 -11.97 5.04
N LYS A 76 -4.25 -13.31 4.99
CA LYS A 76 -5.19 -14.05 4.12
C LYS A 76 -6.64 -13.84 4.59
N ILE A 77 -7.26 -12.75 4.16
CA ILE A 77 -8.72 -12.54 4.14
C ILE A 77 -9.07 -12.25 2.69
N GLY A 78 -9.29 -13.30 1.88
CA GLY A 78 -9.51 -13.19 0.43
C GLY A 78 -8.22 -13.23 -0.41
N THR A 79 -8.39 -13.33 -1.73
CA THR A 79 -7.30 -13.18 -2.70
C THR A 79 -6.87 -11.71 -2.69
N GLN A 80 -5.58 -11.44 -2.43
CA GLN A 80 -5.05 -10.09 -2.30
C GLN A 80 -3.79 -9.92 -3.15
N ALA A 81 -3.79 -8.94 -4.05
CA ALA A 81 -2.60 -8.54 -4.80
C ALA A 81 -2.16 -7.16 -4.32
N ALA A 82 -0.91 -7.04 -3.86
CA ALA A 82 -0.29 -5.77 -3.52
C ALA A 82 0.80 -5.44 -4.53
N ARG A 83 0.85 -4.17 -4.92
CA ARG A 83 1.56 -3.79 -6.13
C ARG A 83 2.28 -2.47 -5.90
N SER A 84 3.60 -2.48 -6.00
CA SER A 84 4.43 -1.28 -5.89
C SER A 84 4.66 -0.76 -7.29
N SER A 85 4.46 0.53 -7.43
CA SER A 85 4.85 1.24 -8.64
C SER A 85 5.80 2.35 -8.22
N PRO A 86 7.09 2.30 -8.60
CA PRO A 86 7.96 3.46 -8.44
C PRO A 86 7.43 4.58 -9.33
N LYS A 87 7.52 5.82 -8.83
CA LYS A 87 7.18 7.02 -9.60
C LYS A 87 8.14 7.15 -10.79
N LYS A 88 7.61 7.23 -12.01
CA LYS A 88 8.35 7.60 -13.22
C LYS A 88 7.89 8.98 -13.66
N GLN A 89 8.81 9.94 -13.69
CA GLN A 89 8.55 11.28 -14.18
C GLN A 89 8.67 11.28 -15.71
N LEU A 90 7.64 11.75 -16.40
CA LEU A 90 7.56 11.73 -17.87
C LEU A 90 8.05 13.02 -18.51
N ARG A 91 7.93 14.16 -17.79
CA ARG A 91 8.39 15.48 -18.24
C ARG A 91 8.96 16.29 -17.06
N PRO A 92 9.79 17.32 -17.31
CA PRO A 92 10.19 18.25 -16.27
C PRO A 92 8.96 18.87 -15.58
N ALA A 93 9.06 19.06 -14.26
CA ALA A 93 8.02 19.74 -13.50
C ALA A 93 8.13 21.26 -13.71
N THR A 94 6.98 21.90 -13.86
CA THR A 94 6.85 23.34 -14.03
C THR A 94 6.27 23.96 -12.75
N LYS A 95 6.34 25.29 -12.64
CA LYS A 95 5.74 26.01 -11.50
C LYS A 95 4.21 25.95 -11.46
N GLN A 96 3.56 25.51 -12.54
CA GLN A 96 2.11 25.36 -12.62
C GLN A 96 1.63 23.96 -12.18
N ASP A 97 2.55 23.01 -12.01
CA ASP A 97 2.20 21.64 -11.65
C ASP A 97 1.93 21.52 -10.14
N ASP A 98 0.70 21.16 -9.78
CA ASP A 98 0.41 20.67 -8.44
C ASP A 98 0.89 19.22 -8.32
N ILE A 99 2.04 19.05 -7.68
CA ILE A 99 2.69 17.76 -7.50
C ILE A 99 1.79 16.74 -6.79
N GLY A 100 1.00 17.16 -5.81
CA GLY A 100 0.06 16.28 -5.11
C GLY A 100 -1.03 15.80 -6.04
N ARG A 101 -1.58 16.70 -6.86
CA ARG A 101 -2.61 16.39 -7.87
C ARG A 101 -2.08 15.49 -8.98
N GLU A 102 -0.86 15.72 -9.44
CA GLU A 102 -0.24 14.89 -10.48
C GLU A 102 0.08 13.47 -9.98
N ILE A 103 0.55 13.32 -8.74
CA ILE A 103 0.77 12.01 -8.11
C ILE A 103 -0.56 11.25 -8.05
N THR A 104 -1.60 11.89 -7.55
CA THR A 104 -2.89 11.26 -7.31
C THR A 104 -3.65 10.93 -8.60
N ARG A 105 -3.53 11.79 -9.63
CA ARG A 105 -3.97 11.50 -11.00
C ARG A 105 -3.25 10.26 -11.56
N GLY A 106 -1.93 10.20 -11.44
CA GLY A 106 -1.14 9.05 -11.88
C GLY A 106 -1.52 7.74 -11.17
N VAL A 107 -1.84 7.81 -9.87
CA VAL A 107 -2.32 6.66 -9.08
C VAL A 107 -3.70 6.20 -9.53
N ALA A 108 -4.64 7.13 -9.75
CA ALA A 108 -5.97 6.82 -10.24
C ALA A 108 -5.91 6.14 -11.62
N ASP A 109 -5.09 6.67 -12.53
CA ASP A 109 -4.89 6.10 -13.86
C ASP A 109 -4.23 4.71 -13.80
N MET A 110 -3.25 4.53 -12.92
CA MET A 110 -2.66 3.23 -12.65
C MET A 110 -3.71 2.24 -12.15
N ALA A 111 -4.56 2.65 -11.20
CA ALA A 111 -5.60 1.80 -10.63
C ALA A 111 -6.59 1.33 -11.70
N ARG A 112 -7.08 2.25 -12.54
CA ARG A 112 -7.98 1.94 -13.67
C ARG A 112 -7.33 0.95 -14.62
N ARG A 113 -6.10 1.24 -15.09
CA ARG A 113 -5.35 0.33 -15.97
C ARG A 113 -5.16 -1.06 -15.36
N VAL A 114 -4.87 -1.13 -14.06
CA VAL A 114 -4.69 -2.41 -13.34
C VAL A 114 -5.98 -3.21 -13.29
N ILE A 115 -7.10 -2.55 -13.01
CA ILE A 115 -8.43 -3.16 -12.93
C ILE A 115 -8.91 -3.58 -14.32
N GLU A 116 -8.80 -2.73 -15.33
CA GLU A 116 -9.20 -3.04 -16.72
C GLU A 116 -8.38 -4.19 -17.31
N LYS A 117 -7.07 -4.23 -17.04
CA LYS A 117 -6.18 -5.31 -17.50
C LYS A 117 -6.25 -6.57 -16.62
N SER A 118 -7.09 -6.60 -15.59
CA SER A 118 -7.24 -7.75 -14.70
C SER A 118 -8.05 -8.88 -15.36
N GLN A 119 -7.49 -9.48 -16.42
CA GLN A 119 -7.99 -10.74 -16.94
C GLN A 119 -7.77 -11.88 -15.92
N PRO A 120 -8.48 -13.03 -16.05
CA PRO A 120 -8.29 -14.22 -15.22
C PRO A 120 -6.85 -14.73 -15.34
N THR A 121 -5.96 -14.15 -14.54
CA THR A 121 -4.54 -14.44 -14.50
C THR A 121 -4.26 -15.37 -13.33
N GLU A 122 -3.08 -16.00 -13.31
CA GLU A 122 -2.65 -16.81 -12.16
C GLU A 122 -2.70 -16.03 -10.83
N LEU A 123 -2.53 -14.71 -10.88
CA LEU A 123 -2.64 -13.77 -9.76
C LEU A 123 -4.01 -13.83 -9.05
N TRP A 124 -5.10 -14.05 -9.79
CA TRP A 124 -6.45 -14.15 -9.23
C TRP A 124 -6.92 -15.59 -9.04
N LYS A 125 -6.02 -16.57 -9.21
CA LYS A 125 -6.37 -18.00 -9.25
C LYS A 125 -7.49 -18.29 -10.27
N GLY A 126 -7.45 -17.59 -11.40
CA GLY A 126 -8.48 -17.71 -12.44
C GLY A 126 -9.83 -17.04 -12.13
N LYS A 127 -9.94 -16.23 -11.07
CA LYS A 127 -11.15 -15.44 -10.79
C LYS A 127 -11.09 -14.07 -11.47
N GLN A 128 -12.24 -13.57 -11.91
CA GLN A 128 -12.39 -12.20 -12.40
C GLN A 128 -12.64 -11.26 -11.21
N LEU A 129 -12.10 -10.03 -11.26
CA LEU A 129 -12.45 -9.00 -10.30
C LEU A 129 -13.91 -8.60 -10.45
N LYS A 130 -14.57 -8.40 -9.31
CA LYS A 130 -15.97 -7.97 -9.24
C LYS A 130 -16.08 -6.51 -8.90
N GLU A 131 -17.20 -5.91 -9.27
CA GLU A 131 -17.50 -4.50 -8.99
C GLU A 131 -17.48 -4.16 -7.49
N ASP A 132 -17.83 -5.12 -6.62
CA ASP A 132 -17.87 -4.99 -5.16
C ASP A 132 -16.53 -5.30 -4.47
N ASP A 133 -15.54 -5.80 -5.22
CA ASP A 133 -14.19 -5.99 -4.70
C ASP A 133 -13.60 -4.66 -4.24
N ARG A 134 -12.83 -4.70 -3.16
CA ARG A 134 -12.34 -3.48 -2.50
C ARG A 134 -10.91 -3.18 -2.90
N VAL A 135 -10.61 -1.92 -3.15
CA VAL A 135 -9.32 -1.40 -3.55
C VAL A 135 -8.88 -0.32 -2.57
N MET A 136 -7.59 -0.30 -2.27
CA MET A 136 -7.01 0.69 -1.37
C MET A 136 -5.54 0.94 -1.72
N PHE A 137 -5.05 2.14 -1.40
CA PHE A 137 -3.70 2.59 -1.71
C PHE A 137 -2.94 2.89 -0.42
N HIS A 138 -1.65 2.51 -0.37
CA HIS A 138 -0.71 2.98 0.63
C HIS A 138 0.38 3.76 -0.08
N PHE A 139 0.68 4.94 0.44
CA PHE A 139 1.69 5.83 -0.08
C PHE A 139 2.86 5.81 0.89
N THR A 140 4.06 5.50 0.42
CA THR A 140 5.28 5.47 1.24
C THR A 140 6.31 6.48 0.69
N PRO A 141 6.04 7.79 0.82
CA PRO A 141 7.05 8.81 0.56
C PRO A 141 8.17 8.74 1.60
N LYS A 142 9.43 8.92 1.18
CA LYS A 142 10.59 8.94 2.11
C LYS A 142 10.53 10.08 3.13
N LYS A 143 9.93 11.22 2.74
CA LYS A 143 9.84 12.43 3.57
C LYS A 143 8.82 12.35 4.70
N PHE A 144 7.85 11.43 4.62
CA PHE A 144 6.85 11.31 5.67
C PHE A 144 7.30 10.33 6.74
N THR A 145 7.02 10.70 7.98
CA THR A 145 7.29 9.89 9.17
C THR A 145 6.48 8.60 9.17
N HIS A 146 5.32 8.57 8.50
CA HIS A 146 4.41 7.42 8.40
C HIS A 146 3.88 7.24 6.97
N PRO A 147 3.61 5.99 6.52
CA PRO A 147 2.89 5.76 5.28
C PRO A 147 1.47 6.34 5.35
N LEU A 148 1.02 6.99 4.28
CA LEU A 148 -0.36 7.46 4.16
C LEU A 148 -1.23 6.35 3.57
N GLN A 149 -2.47 6.24 4.03
CA GLN A 149 -3.38 5.19 3.60
C GLN A 149 -4.68 5.81 3.07
N SER A 150 -5.14 5.34 1.91
CA SER A 150 -6.41 5.81 1.36
C SER A 150 -7.62 5.19 2.08
N SER A 151 -8.78 5.81 1.87
CA SER A 151 -10.06 5.14 2.04
C SER A 151 -10.16 3.87 1.18
N LYS A 152 -11.07 2.97 1.57
CA LYS A 152 -11.43 1.79 0.75
C LYS A 152 -12.45 2.19 -0.30
N PHE A 153 -12.17 1.84 -1.54
CA PHE A 153 -13.08 2.03 -2.68
C PHE A 153 -13.50 0.68 -3.24
N THR A 154 -14.64 0.60 -3.90
CA THR A 154 -14.98 -0.56 -4.71
C THR A 154 -14.32 -0.44 -6.09
N VAL A 155 -14.20 -1.56 -6.80
CA VAL A 155 -13.78 -1.57 -8.21
C VAL A 155 -14.67 -0.66 -9.05
N ALA A 156 -16.00 -0.70 -8.84
CA ALA A 156 -16.93 0.18 -9.53
C ALA A 156 -16.70 1.66 -9.20
N GLU A 157 -16.39 2.01 -7.95
CA GLU A 157 -16.13 3.41 -7.56
C GLU A 157 -14.94 4.02 -8.30
N ILE A 158 -13.91 3.20 -8.58
CA ILE A 158 -12.68 3.63 -9.28
C ILE A 158 -12.92 3.70 -10.79
N LEU A 159 -13.56 2.68 -11.37
CA LEU A 159 -13.84 2.64 -12.81
C LEU A 159 -14.80 3.75 -13.23
N ASN A 160 -15.82 4.02 -12.41
CA ASN A 160 -16.84 5.03 -12.72
C ASN A 160 -16.45 6.44 -12.28
N GLY A 161 -15.29 6.64 -11.63
CA GLY A 161 -14.83 7.96 -11.18
C GLY A 161 -15.83 8.64 -10.23
N THR A 162 -16.29 7.92 -9.20
CA THR A 162 -17.33 8.47 -8.32
C THR A 162 -16.85 9.73 -7.56
N PRO A 163 -17.75 10.67 -7.21
CA PRO A 163 -17.38 11.85 -6.45
C PRO A 163 -16.67 11.54 -5.13
N ARG A 164 -17.02 10.43 -4.48
CA ARG A 164 -16.36 9.96 -3.26
C ARG A 164 -14.90 9.56 -3.52
N PHE A 165 -14.64 8.85 -4.60
CA PHE A 165 -13.28 8.47 -5.00
C PHE A 165 -12.47 9.71 -5.33
N GLU A 166 -12.96 10.58 -6.21
CA GLU A 166 -12.26 11.80 -6.62
C GLU A 166 -11.98 12.74 -5.44
N THR A 167 -12.97 12.95 -4.56
CA THR A 167 -12.78 13.78 -3.35
C THR A 167 -11.73 13.17 -2.42
N SER A 168 -11.77 11.85 -2.20
CA SER A 168 -10.81 11.19 -1.32
C SER A 168 -9.38 11.23 -1.88
N ILE A 169 -9.24 11.07 -3.19
CA ILE A 169 -7.97 11.16 -3.91
C ILE A 169 -7.44 12.59 -3.86
N GLN A 170 -8.29 13.61 -4.00
CA GLN A 170 -7.90 15.01 -3.83
C GLN A 170 -7.50 15.34 -2.38
N THR A 171 -8.21 14.79 -1.38
CA THR A 171 -7.80 14.94 0.03
C THR A 171 -6.42 14.35 0.26
N LEU A 172 -6.13 13.18 -0.33
CA LEU A 172 -4.81 12.56 -0.27
C LEU A 172 -3.75 13.41 -0.99
N ALA A 173 -4.07 14.06 -2.10
CA ALA A 173 -3.16 14.99 -2.79
C ALA A 173 -2.73 16.12 -1.85
N ASN A 174 -3.70 16.73 -1.16
CA ASN A 174 -3.47 17.82 -0.22
C ASN A 174 -2.63 17.35 0.99
N GLN A 175 -2.84 16.12 1.46
CA GLN A 175 -2.06 15.52 2.55
C GLN A 175 -0.64 15.10 2.13
N LEU A 176 -0.45 14.72 0.87
CA LEU A 176 0.85 14.34 0.32
C LEU A 176 1.73 15.55 0.02
N ASN A 177 1.13 16.71 -0.21
CA ASN A 177 1.87 17.93 -0.48
C ASN A 177 1.36 19.15 0.29
N PRO A 178 1.27 19.08 1.63
CA PRO A 178 0.88 20.25 2.40
C PRO A 178 1.96 21.32 2.20
N LYS A 179 1.59 22.44 1.59
CA LYS A 179 2.46 23.61 1.33
C LYS A 179 3.62 23.37 0.35
N GLU A 180 3.46 22.52 -0.66
CA GLU A 180 4.51 22.28 -1.68
C GLU A 180 5.83 21.70 -1.13
N SER A 181 5.78 21.03 0.02
CA SER A 181 6.97 20.40 0.64
C SER A 181 7.57 19.24 -0.18
N PHE A 182 6.81 18.71 -1.15
CA PHE A 182 7.18 17.59 -1.99
C PHE A 182 7.71 18.06 -3.35
N ASP A 183 8.94 17.66 -3.68
CA ASP A 183 9.59 17.98 -4.95
C ASP A 183 9.32 16.88 -5.99
N ALA A 184 9.30 17.26 -7.26
CA ALA A 184 9.10 16.31 -8.36
C ALA A 184 10.16 15.20 -8.40
N ASN A 185 11.35 15.42 -7.85
CA ASN A 185 12.43 14.42 -7.78
C ASN A 185 12.36 13.51 -6.54
N ASP A 186 11.48 13.78 -5.58
CA ASP A 186 11.42 12.98 -4.35
C ASP A 186 10.97 11.54 -4.62
N GLU A 187 11.64 10.58 -3.99
CA GLU A 187 11.30 9.17 -4.18
C GLU A 187 9.95 8.83 -3.54
N PHE A 188 9.10 8.21 -4.35
CA PHE A 188 7.71 7.93 -4.02
C PHE A 188 7.31 6.54 -4.46
N GLN A 189 6.75 5.77 -3.53
CA GLN A 189 6.22 4.44 -3.79
C GLN A 189 4.74 4.37 -3.42
N VAL A 190 3.95 3.74 -4.27
CA VAL A 190 2.53 3.48 -4.02
C VAL A 190 2.26 2.00 -4.08
N ASP A 191 1.66 1.47 -3.01
CA ASP A 191 1.21 0.10 -2.90
C ASP A 191 -0.32 0.02 -3.07
N MET A 192 -0.79 -0.50 -4.20
CA MET A 192 -2.21 -0.78 -4.44
C MET A 192 -2.57 -2.17 -3.91
N THR A 193 -3.55 -2.28 -3.01
CA THR A 193 -4.09 -3.56 -2.51
C THR A 193 -5.53 -3.75 -2.98
N ILE A 194 -5.82 -4.91 -3.57
CA ILE A 194 -7.17 -5.32 -3.97
C ILE A 194 -7.61 -6.49 -3.08
N ILE A 195 -8.83 -6.47 -2.57
CA ILE A 195 -9.42 -7.45 -1.67
C ILE A 195 -10.69 -8.01 -2.33
N THR A 196 -10.66 -9.29 -2.69
CA THR A 196 -11.83 -9.95 -3.26
C THR A 196 -12.89 -10.23 -2.20
N VAL A 197 -14.14 -9.81 -2.42
CA VAL A 197 -15.26 -10.15 -1.54
C VAL A 197 -15.69 -11.60 -1.80
N PRO A 198 -15.72 -12.49 -0.79
CA PRO A 198 -16.14 -13.86 -1.00
C PRO A 198 -17.65 -13.97 -1.29
N GLU A 199 -18.03 -14.82 -2.25
CA GLU A 199 -19.42 -15.06 -2.70
C GLU A 199 -20.37 -15.62 -1.63
N THR A 200 -19.83 -16.17 -0.55
CA THR A 200 -20.64 -16.76 0.52
C THR A 200 -19.89 -16.64 1.84
N GLY A 201 -20.42 -15.82 2.74
CA GLY A 201 -19.86 -15.62 4.06
C GLY A 201 -20.65 -16.38 5.12
N GLY A 202 -20.11 -17.49 5.62
CA GLY A 202 -20.55 -18.04 6.90
C GLY A 202 -20.45 -16.97 8.00
N LYS A 203 -21.24 -17.11 9.07
CA LYS A 203 -21.28 -16.16 10.20
C LYS A 203 -19.89 -16.03 10.86
N ALA A 204 -19.03 -15.15 10.36
CA ALA A 204 -17.76 -14.86 10.99
C ALA A 204 -18.04 -14.10 12.29
N LYS A 205 -17.61 -14.66 13.43
CA LYS A 205 -17.61 -14.01 14.75
C LYS A 205 -16.49 -12.97 14.90
N SER A 206 -15.95 -12.47 13.80
CA SER A 206 -14.81 -11.55 13.83
C SER A 206 -15.23 -10.18 14.34
N VAL A 207 -14.47 -9.62 15.29
CA VAL A 207 -14.67 -8.27 15.82
C VAL A 207 -14.00 -7.25 14.89
N LEU A 208 -12.86 -7.62 14.31
CA LEU A 208 -12.20 -6.84 13.26
C LEU A 208 -13.11 -6.65 12.04
N GLY A 209 -13.22 -5.42 11.57
CA GLY A 209 -14.06 -5.05 10.42
C GLY A 209 -15.55 -4.85 10.73
N LYS A 210 -16.02 -5.18 11.95
CA LYS A 210 -17.39 -4.88 12.40
C LYS A 210 -17.46 -3.69 13.35
N LEU A 211 -16.48 -3.56 14.24
CA LEU A 211 -16.38 -2.45 15.17
C LEU A 211 -15.47 -1.35 14.63
N LYS A 212 -15.66 -0.12 15.12
CA LYS A 212 -14.72 0.98 14.93
C LYS A 212 -13.37 0.58 15.53
N ILE A 213 -12.27 0.94 14.87
CA ILE A 213 -10.93 0.51 15.27
C ILE A 213 -10.56 1.01 16.67
N ALA A 214 -10.96 2.23 17.04
CA ALA A 214 -10.83 2.76 18.39
C ALA A 214 -11.47 1.85 19.47
N SER A 215 -12.63 1.25 19.19
CA SER A 215 -13.27 0.28 20.11
C SER A 215 -12.47 -1.02 20.18
N VAL A 216 -11.97 -1.51 19.04
CA VAL A 216 -11.12 -2.71 18.99
C VAL A 216 -9.85 -2.50 19.83
N LEU A 217 -9.20 -1.35 19.71
CA LEU A 217 -7.97 -1.02 20.43
C LEU A 217 -8.19 -0.90 21.94
N ARG A 218 -9.37 -0.42 22.35
CA ARG A 218 -9.76 -0.33 23.76
C ARG A 218 -10.10 -1.69 24.36
N ASP A 219 -10.88 -2.50 23.64
CA ASP A 219 -11.56 -3.65 24.23
C ASP A 219 -10.79 -4.98 24.05
N LYS A 220 -9.88 -5.06 23.07
CA LYS A 220 -9.11 -6.29 22.87
C LYS A 220 -8.10 -6.51 23.98
N ARG A 221 -8.22 -7.66 24.65
CA ARG A 221 -7.31 -8.11 25.72
C ARG A 221 -5.82 -8.17 25.33
N CYS A 222 -5.50 -8.35 24.04
CA CYS A 222 -4.12 -8.38 23.56
C CYS A 222 -3.53 -6.99 23.31
N VAL A 223 -4.35 -5.94 23.30
CA VAL A 223 -3.89 -4.56 23.17
C VAL A 223 -3.60 -4.03 24.57
N LEU A 224 -2.48 -3.32 24.67
CA LEU A 224 -2.07 -2.56 25.84
C LEU A 224 -2.33 -1.09 25.48
N PRO A 225 -3.55 -0.58 25.73
CA PRO A 225 -3.91 0.76 25.34
C PRO A 225 -3.01 1.77 26.04
N ILE A 226 -2.67 2.82 25.29
CA ILE A 226 -1.87 3.94 25.76
C ILE A 226 -2.78 5.15 25.71
N GLU A 227 -2.86 5.84 26.83
CA GLU A 227 -3.52 7.13 26.93
C GLU A 227 -2.46 8.20 26.69
N ASN A 228 -2.81 9.19 25.87
CA ASN A 228 -1.89 10.23 25.43
C ASN A 228 -2.69 11.53 25.29
N ASN A 229 -3.34 11.92 26.39
CA ASN A 229 -4.29 13.03 26.42
C ASN A 229 -3.58 14.38 26.64
N GLU A 230 -2.31 14.39 27.07
CA GLU A 230 -1.62 15.57 27.57
C GLU A 230 -0.19 15.75 27.02
N ASP A 231 0.39 14.75 26.33
CA ASP A 231 1.76 14.76 25.82
C ASP A 231 1.90 13.95 24.53
N ASP A 232 3.02 14.07 23.81
CA ASP A 232 3.28 13.35 22.54
C ASP A 232 4.14 12.09 22.74
N LEU A 233 3.96 11.39 23.87
CA LEU A 233 4.89 10.35 24.31
C LEU A 233 4.36 8.92 24.12
N CYS A 234 3.32 8.76 23.28
CA CYS A 234 2.65 7.49 23.05
C CYS A 234 3.60 6.37 22.60
N LEU A 235 4.55 6.65 21.69
CA LEU A 235 5.51 5.65 21.22
C LEU A 235 6.40 5.14 22.36
N ALA A 236 7.01 6.06 23.11
CA ALA A 236 7.91 5.71 24.20
C ALA A 236 7.18 4.93 25.30
N ARG A 237 5.96 5.34 25.65
CA ARG A 237 5.09 4.63 26.61
C ARG A 237 4.71 3.24 26.10
N ALA A 238 4.33 3.12 24.84
CA ALA A 238 3.97 1.85 24.22
C ALA A 238 5.15 0.86 24.24
N ILE A 239 6.36 1.32 23.93
CA ILE A 239 7.60 0.54 24.00
C ILE A 239 7.85 0.09 25.45
N CYS A 240 7.83 1.01 26.41
CA CYS A 240 8.11 0.69 27.81
C CYS A 240 7.11 -0.33 28.38
N LEU A 241 5.82 -0.10 28.16
CA LEU A 241 4.76 -0.97 28.66
C LEU A 241 4.83 -2.36 28.02
N THR A 242 5.06 -2.44 26.71
CA THR A 242 5.17 -3.72 26.00
C THR A 242 6.44 -4.47 26.39
N LYS A 243 7.57 -3.78 26.54
CA LYS A 243 8.81 -4.37 27.08
C LYS A 243 8.59 -4.96 28.47
N ALA A 244 7.97 -4.20 29.38
CA ALA A 244 7.67 -4.68 30.71
C ALA A 244 6.68 -5.85 30.69
N HIS A 245 5.71 -5.86 29.76
CA HIS A 245 4.81 -7.00 29.57
C HIS A 245 5.56 -8.28 29.19
N ILE A 246 6.59 -8.19 28.34
CA ILE A 246 7.43 -9.34 27.95
C ILE A 246 8.19 -9.89 29.17
N GLN A 247 8.63 -9.02 30.07
CA GLN A 247 9.45 -9.38 31.24
C GLN A 247 8.64 -9.72 32.49
N LYS A 248 7.32 -9.48 32.49
CA LYS A 248 6.49 -9.55 33.72
C LYS A 248 6.47 -10.94 34.38
N ASP A 249 6.72 -11.99 33.59
CA ASP A 249 6.68 -13.38 34.02
C ASP A 249 8.10 -13.94 34.33
N GLU A 250 9.15 -13.12 34.18
CA GLU A 250 10.54 -13.51 34.49
C GLU A 250 10.76 -13.56 36.02
N ASP A 251 10.31 -12.54 36.76
CA ASP A 251 10.40 -12.47 38.21
C ASP A 251 9.38 -11.51 38.86
N ARG A 252 9.41 -11.41 40.19
CA ARG A 252 8.51 -10.53 40.97
C ARG A 252 8.74 -9.05 40.69
N GLU A 253 9.95 -8.65 40.32
CA GLU A 253 10.30 -7.27 40.00
C GLU A 253 9.74 -6.88 38.63
N GLY A 254 9.88 -7.73 37.62
CA GLY A 254 9.27 -7.59 36.31
C GLY A 254 7.75 -7.46 36.40
N MET A 255 7.10 -8.30 37.20
CA MET A 255 5.66 -8.19 37.47
C MET A 255 5.31 -6.82 38.07
N ARG A 256 6.05 -6.38 39.10
CA ARG A 256 5.83 -5.08 39.75
C ARG A 256 6.04 -3.93 38.77
N ASN A 257 7.10 -3.98 37.96
CA ASN A 257 7.42 -2.98 36.97
C ASN A 257 6.31 -2.84 35.92
N TYR A 258 5.79 -3.96 35.39
CA TYR A 258 4.67 -3.95 34.47
C TYR A 258 3.42 -3.29 35.06
N TRP A 259 3.04 -3.65 36.29
CA TRP A 259 1.87 -3.04 36.93
C TRP A 259 2.06 -1.55 37.25
N ASN A 260 3.28 -1.13 37.58
CA ASN A 260 3.60 0.28 37.77
C ASN A 260 3.45 1.05 36.45
N LEU A 261 4.07 0.56 35.37
CA LEU A 261 3.99 1.19 34.04
C LEU A 261 2.58 1.20 33.46
N LYS A 262 1.77 0.18 33.78
CA LYS A 262 0.35 0.14 33.38
C LYS A 262 -0.49 1.22 34.07
N ARG A 263 -0.09 1.66 35.27
CA ARG A 263 -0.77 2.72 36.03
C ARG A 263 -0.21 4.11 35.73
N SER A 264 1.09 4.19 35.49
CA SER A 264 1.80 5.44 35.18
C SER A 264 3.00 5.09 34.31
N ALA A 265 2.84 5.27 33.00
CA ALA A 265 3.87 4.95 32.03
C ALA A 265 4.96 6.03 32.07
N ASN A 266 6.04 5.76 32.80
CA ASN A 266 7.25 6.58 32.74
C ASN A 266 7.92 6.45 31.37
N VAL A 267 8.42 7.58 30.87
CA VAL A 267 8.96 7.72 29.52
C VAL A 267 10.44 7.36 29.50
N LEU A 268 10.87 6.71 28.42
CA LEU A 268 12.27 6.33 28.21
C LEU A 268 13.13 7.54 27.82
N THR A 269 13.67 8.26 28.80
CA THR A 269 14.58 9.40 28.56
C THR A 269 15.96 9.00 28.01
N ARG A 270 16.34 7.72 28.15
CA ARG A 270 17.69 7.22 27.82
C ARG A 270 17.96 6.98 26.33
N ALA A 271 16.95 7.00 25.46
CA ALA A 271 17.14 6.77 24.03
C ALA A 271 17.59 8.02 23.25
N GLY A 272 17.74 9.18 23.92
CA GLY A 272 18.11 10.43 23.25
C GLY A 272 17.07 10.94 22.24
N VAL A 273 15.82 10.46 22.35
CA VAL A 273 14.69 10.90 21.53
C VAL A 273 14.08 12.13 22.22
N PRO A 274 14.02 13.29 21.56
CA PRO A 274 13.38 14.48 22.14
C PRO A 274 11.89 14.24 22.34
N GLU A 275 11.29 14.95 23.30
CA GLU A 275 9.84 14.94 23.48
C GLU A 275 9.16 15.57 22.26
N GLY A 276 8.11 14.92 21.76
CA GLY A 276 7.36 15.38 20.59
C GLY A 276 6.83 14.23 19.72
N PRO A 277 6.17 14.56 18.60
CA PRO A 277 5.65 13.58 17.66
C PRO A 277 6.70 12.58 17.23
N CYS A 278 6.38 11.31 17.42
CA CYS A 278 7.27 10.23 17.06
C CYS A 278 6.90 9.63 15.70
N GLY A 279 7.91 9.39 14.86
CA GLY A 279 7.73 8.55 13.68
C GLY A 279 8.94 7.69 13.36
N ARG A 280 9.20 7.48 12.06
CA ARG A 280 10.18 6.50 11.61
C ARG A 280 11.61 6.74 12.11
N GLU A 281 12.06 7.98 12.25
CA GLU A 281 13.41 8.26 12.75
C GLU A 281 13.52 7.97 14.25
N GLU A 282 12.49 8.28 15.03
CA GLU A 282 12.41 7.94 16.45
C GLU A 282 12.36 6.41 16.64
N LEU A 283 11.59 5.71 15.80
CA LEU A 283 11.55 4.24 15.78
C LEU A 283 12.93 3.61 15.54
N LYS A 284 13.76 4.21 14.66
CA LYS A 284 15.15 3.76 14.46
C LYS A 284 16.00 3.97 15.71
N LYS A 285 15.96 5.16 16.32
CA LYS A 285 16.70 5.47 17.55
C LYS A 285 16.30 4.54 18.70
N PHE A 286 15.00 4.29 18.88
CA PHE A 286 14.53 3.32 19.86
C PHE A 286 14.99 1.90 19.53
N GLN A 287 14.99 1.49 18.25
CA GLN A 287 15.52 0.19 17.86
C GLN A 287 17.02 0.06 18.17
N GLU A 288 17.81 1.10 17.92
CA GLU A 288 19.24 1.13 18.25
C GLU A 288 19.47 0.97 19.75
N TYR A 289 18.70 1.70 20.58
CA TYR A 289 18.76 1.59 22.03
C TYR A 289 18.35 0.21 22.55
N LEU A 290 17.38 -0.44 21.89
CA LEU A 290 16.84 -1.74 22.26
C LEU A 290 17.68 -2.92 21.78
N ALA A 291 18.61 -2.68 20.86
CA ALA A 291 19.48 -3.71 20.31
C ALA A 291 20.53 -4.17 21.35
N PRO A 292 20.95 -5.45 21.32
CA PRO A 292 20.46 -6.52 20.46
C PRO A 292 19.22 -7.24 21.02
N ASP A 293 18.80 -6.89 22.23
CA ASP A 293 17.89 -7.70 23.03
C ASP A 293 16.44 -7.69 22.52
N TYR A 294 15.99 -6.63 21.86
CA TYR A 294 14.61 -6.51 21.38
C TYR A 294 14.52 -6.06 19.93
N GLN A 295 13.54 -6.60 19.21
CA GLN A 295 13.13 -6.13 17.88
C GLN A 295 11.80 -5.39 17.97
N LEU A 296 11.72 -4.19 17.40
CA LEU A 296 10.48 -3.45 17.21
C LEU A 296 9.73 -3.94 15.97
N LYS A 297 8.43 -4.17 16.10
CA LYS A 297 7.50 -4.34 14.98
C LYS A 297 6.30 -3.43 15.16
N VAL A 298 5.96 -2.68 14.11
CA VAL A 298 4.82 -1.76 14.10
C VAL A 298 3.84 -2.21 13.03
N MET A 299 2.57 -2.31 13.39
CA MET A 299 1.48 -2.71 12.51
C MET A 299 0.46 -1.58 12.38
N SER A 300 0.13 -1.18 11.15
CA SER A 300 -1.04 -0.33 10.91
C SER A 300 -2.31 -1.08 11.32
N VAL A 301 -3.13 -0.43 12.14
CA VAL A 301 -4.45 -0.95 12.54
C VAL A 301 -5.53 -0.64 11.51
N ASN A 302 -5.21 0.19 10.53
CA ASN A 302 -6.09 0.48 9.42
C ASN A 302 -5.98 -0.65 8.40
N TYR A 303 -7.11 -1.29 8.11
CA TYR A 303 -7.13 -2.42 7.20
C TYR A 303 -6.74 -1.99 5.77
N PRO A 304 -5.83 -2.72 5.08
CA PRO A 304 -5.26 -4.01 5.45
C PRO A 304 -4.15 -3.86 6.49
N TYR A 305 -4.24 -4.66 7.55
CA TYR A 305 -3.24 -4.70 8.59
C TYR A 305 -1.89 -5.10 7.99
N CYS A 306 -0.90 -4.22 8.09
CA CYS A 306 0.41 -4.39 7.50
C CYS A 306 1.49 -3.89 8.46
N ILE A 307 2.68 -4.50 8.39
CA ILE A 307 3.82 -4.03 9.17
C ILE A 307 4.44 -2.83 8.48
N THR A 308 4.37 -1.67 9.13
CA THR A 308 4.88 -0.38 8.65
C THR A 308 6.33 -0.14 9.07
N PHE A 309 6.79 -0.79 10.15
CA PHE A 309 8.17 -0.76 10.60
C PHE A 309 8.60 -2.10 11.19
N GLU A 310 9.82 -2.51 10.88
CA GLU A 310 10.46 -3.71 11.41
C GLU A 310 11.93 -3.38 11.68
N GLY A 311 12.34 -3.54 12.93
CA GLY A 311 13.71 -3.27 13.35
C GLY A 311 14.71 -4.19 12.68
N ASN A 312 15.86 -3.64 12.29
CA ASN A 312 16.94 -4.38 11.64
C ASN A 312 17.81 -5.16 12.65
N VAL A 313 17.17 -5.94 13.51
CA VAL A 313 17.80 -6.79 14.54
C VAL A 313 17.03 -8.09 14.59
N ASN A 314 17.75 -9.21 14.61
CA ASN A 314 17.14 -10.52 14.81
C ASN A 314 17.15 -10.87 16.31
N SER A 315 16.03 -10.61 17.00
CA SER A 315 15.83 -10.94 18.41
C SER A 315 14.59 -11.81 18.60
N SER A 316 14.66 -12.74 19.55
CA SER A 316 13.50 -13.53 19.98
C SER A 316 12.50 -12.72 20.81
N LYS A 317 12.90 -11.59 21.41
CA LYS A 317 11.99 -10.71 22.17
C LYS A 317 11.49 -9.59 21.25
N ILE A 318 10.27 -9.74 20.76
CA ILE A 318 9.66 -8.79 19.82
C ILE A 318 8.66 -7.87 20.55
N ILE A 319 8.92 -6.56 20.49
CA ILE A 319 8.00 -5.51 20.94
C ILE A 319 7.05 -5.19 19.79
N ARG A 320 5.77 -5.52 19.97
CA ARG A 320 4.71 -5.39 18.96
C ARG A 320 3.84 -4.17 19.26
N LEU A 321 3.74 -3.27 18.29
CA LEU A 321 3.02 -2.01 18.44
C LEU A 321 1.92 -1.89 17.36
N PRO A 322 0.64 -1.77 17.73
CA PRO A 322 -0.40 -1.29 16.83
C PRO A 322 -0.29 0.22 16.69
N PHE A 323 -0.38 0.72 15.46
CA PHE A 323 -0.31 2.13 15.11
C PHE A 323 -1.60 2.57 14.41
N GLU A 324 -2.26 3.57 14.98
CA GLU A 324 -3.45 4.23 14.46
C GLU A 324 -3.04 5.57 13.83
N SER A 325 -3.09 5.65 12.50
CA SER A 325 -2.89 6.92 11.79
C SER A 325 -4.17 7.76 11.86
N ASP A 326 -4.07 9.03 12.23
CA ASP A 326 -5.18 9.96 12.10
C ASP A 326 -5.45 10.27 10.62
N LEU A 327 -6.72 10.35 10.24
CA LEU A 327 -7.16 10.70 8.89
C LEU A 327 -7.17 12.22 8.67
N GLU A 328 -7.15 13.02 9.74
CA GLU A 328 -7.26 14.49 9.67
C GLU A 328 -5.92 15.23 9.82
N GLY A 329 -4.79 14.50 9.92
CA GLY A 329 -3.44 15.08 9.87
C GLY A 329 -2.75 15.25 11.23
N ASP A 330 -3.31 14.70 12.30
CA ASP A 330 -2.64 14.65 13.61
C ASP A 330 -1.57 13.56 13.69
N ILE A 331 -0.73 13.71 14.72
CA ILE A 331 0.34 12.81 15.14
C ILE A 331 -0.27 11.43 15.44
N GLY A 332 0.03 10.43 14.61
CA GLY A 332 -0.53 9.08 14.77
C GLY A 332 -0.22 8.47 16.14
N HIS A 333 -1.11 7.57 16.60
CA HIS A 333 -1.10 7.06 17.97
C HIS A 333 -0.57 5.62 18.06
N TYR A 334 0.28 5.38 19.06
CA TYR A 334 0.89 4.09 19.32
C TYR A 334 0.28 3.39 20.52
N HIS A 335 0.02 2.11 20.36
CA HIS A 335 -0.35 1.20 21.44
C HIS A 335 0.69 0.11 21.63
N GLY A 336 0.65 -0.54 22.78
CA GLY A 336 1.34 -1.81 22.96
C GLY A 336 0.47 -2.99 22.52
N CYS A 337 1.08 -4.11 22.17
CA CYS A 337 0.36 -5.35 21.92
C CYS A 337 1.15 -6.55 22.43
N SER A 338 0.48 -7.40 23.19
CA SER A 338 1.06 -8.66 23.67
C SER A 338 1.04 -9.76 22.61
N SER A 339 0.18 -9.66 21.58
CA SER A 339 0.01 -10.71 20.58
C SER A 339 -0.66 -10.23 19.30
N TYR A 340 0.08 -10.26 18.18
CA TYR A 340 -0.50 -10.01 16.86
C TYR A 340 -1.48 -11.11 16.41
N MET A 341 -1.28 -12.38 16.77
CA MET A 341 -2.30 -13.41 16.48
C MET A 341 -3.63 -13.10 17.18
N GLY A 342 -3.57 -12.67 18.45
CA GLY A 342 -4.76 -12.29 19.21
C GLY A 342 -5.42 -11.03 18.65
N PHE A 343 -4.61 -10.06 18.18
CA PHE A 343 -5.12 -8.85 17.54
C PHE A 343 -5.85 -9.19 16.25
N LEU A 344 -5.23 -10.01 15.40
CA LEU A 344 -5.70 -10.40 14.07
C LEU A 344 -6.76 -11.51 14.07
N GLU A 345 -7.12 -12.03 15.25
CA GLU A 345 -8.10 -13.10 15.44
C GLU A 345 -7.74 -14.37 14.67
N ARG A 346 -6.46 -14.75 14.74
CA ARG A 346 -5.91 -15.95 14.11
C ARG A 346 -5.42 -16.94 15.14
N SER A 347 -5.39 -18.22 14.77
CA SER A 347 -4.84 -19.28 15.63
C SER A 347 -3.32 -19.16 15.79
N TYR A 348 -2.63 -18.61 14.79
CA TYR A 348 -1.17 -18.48 14.78
C TYR A 348 -0.74 -17.21 14.05
N TYR A 349 0.48 -16.76 14.32
CA TYR A 349 1.14 -15.65 13.61
C TYR A 349 2.62 -15.96 13.43
N CYS A 350 3.12 -15.79 12.22
CA CYS A 350 4.53 -15.91 11.92
C CYS A 350 5.15 -14.52 11.86
N ASP A 351 6.12 -14.26 12.73
CA ASP A 351 6.85 -12.99 12.73
C ASP A 351 7.75 -12.86 11.49
N ASP A 352 8.34 -13.93 10.94
CA ASP A 352 9.23 -13.82 9.78
C ASP A 352 8.52 -13.32 8.52
N CYS A 353 7.35 -13.88 8.20
CA CYS A 353 6.53 -13.39 7.08
C CYS A 353 5.47 -12.38 7.52
N ASN A 354 5.41 -12.01 8.79
CA ASN A 354 4.44 -11.06 9.33
C ASN A 354 2.98 -11.37 8.94
N ARG A 355 2.56 -12.66 9.03
CA ARG A 355 1.22 -13.13 8.61
C ARG A 355 0.57 -14.02 9.65
N GLY A 356 -0.72 -13.79 9.89
CA GLY A 356 -1.58 -14.68 10.67
C GLY A 356 -2.18 -15.83 9.83
N PHE A 357 -2.39 -16.98 10.46
CA PHE A 357 -2.90 -18.21 9.83
C PHE A 357 -3.60 -19.11 10.86
N ASP A 358 -4.39 -20.08 10.39
CA ASP A 358 -5.31 -20.83 11.27
C ASP A 358 -4.90 -22.30 11.54
N HIS A 359 -3.96 -22.83 10.74
CA HIS A 359 -3.47 -24.21 10.88
C HIS A 359 -1.95 -24.22 10.94
N ASP A 360 -1.39 -24.68 12.07
CA ASP A 360 0.05 -24.84 12.28
C ASP A 360 0.54 -26.16 11.71
N ASP A 361 0.43 -26.23 10.38
CA ASP A 361 1.04 -27.28 9.60
C ASP A 361 1.81 -26.71 8.42
N PHE A 362 2.73 -27.53 7.93
CA PHE A 362 3.62 -27.20 6.82
C PHE A 362 2.87 -26.78 5.54
N MET A 363 1.67 -27.32 5.28
CA MET A 363 0.92 -27.03 4.07
C MET A 363 0.22 -25.67 4.14
N HIS A 364 -0.17 -25.23 5.33
CA HIS A 364 -0.93 -24.00 5.53
C HIS A 364 -0.09 -22.81 6.01
N HIS A 365 1.15 -23.03 6.48
CA HIS A 365 2.03 -21.97 6.99
C HIS A 365 2.36 -20.86 5.94
N PRO A 366 2.12 -19.57 6.21
CA PRO A 366 2.07 -18.52 5.18
C PRO A 366 3.42 -18.12 4.53
N CYS A 367 4.55 -18.56 5.07
CA CYS A 367 5.86 -18.34 4.47
C CYS A 367 6.01 -19.09 3.12
N GLU A 368 5.99 -18.35 2.01
CA GLU A 368 6.43 -18.85 0.71
C GLU A 368 7.97 -18.90 0.68
N GLY A 369 8.57 -20.02 0.25
CA GLY A 369 10.03 -20.17 0.18
C GLY A 369 10.74 -20.62 1.47
N HIS A 370 10.08 -20.61 2.64
CA HIS A 370 10.62 -21.20 3.89
C HIS A 370 10.31 -22.69 4.03
N ARG A 371 9.53 -23.22 3.09
CA ARG A 371 9.03 -24.60 3.10
C ARG A 371 10.04 -25.51 2.41
N CYS A 372 10.80 -26.29 3.16
CA CYS A 372 11.59 -27.37 2.57
C CYS A 372 10.67 -28.57 2.31
N LYS A 373 10.05 -28.69 1.12
CA LYS A 373 9.12 -29.79 0.77
C LYS A 373 9.72 -31.18 0.99
N ALA A 374 11.04 -31.30 0.82
CA ALA A 374 11.75 -32.55 1.00
C ALA A 374 11.92 -32.94 2.48
N GLY A 375 12.15 -31.95 3.37
CA GLY A 375 12.33 -32.13 4.81
C GLY A 375 11.06 -31.94 5.66
N LYS A 376 9.96 -31.42 5.08
CA LYS A 376 8.71 -31.04 5.78
C LYS A 376 8.91 -30.07 6.97
N THR A 377 9.94 -29.24 6.91
CA THR A 377 10.32 -28.30 7.98
C THR A 377 10.24 -26.84 7.52
N ILE A 378 10.01 -25.93 8.48
CA ILE A 378 9.77 -24.48 8.26
C ILE A 378 10.98 -23.62 8.70
N GLU A 379 12.01 -24.22 9.32
CA GLU A 379 13.13 -23.52 10.00
C GLU A 379 14.08 -22.71 9.10
N TYR A 380 13.85 -22.61 7.79
CA TYR A 380 14.92 -22.32 6.83
C TYR A 380 14.95 -20.94 6.19
N GLY A 381 14.07 -20.02 6.60
CA GLY A 381 14.08 -18.67 6.02
C GLY A 381 13.61 -18.63 4.55
N PRO A 382 13.41 -17.45 3.95
CA PRO A 382 12.99 -17.36 2.55
C PRO A 382 14.17 -17.70 1.64
N ARG A 383 13.99 -18.68 0.73
CA ARG A 383 15.00 -19.08 -0.26
C ARG A 383 14.79 -18.34 -1.58
N SER A 384 15.84 -17.74 -2.12
CA SER A 384 15.83 -17.00 -3.40
C SER A 384 16.03 -17.87 -4.64
N HIS A 385 16.32 -19.17 -4.47
CA HIS A 385 16.63 -20.11 -5.55
C HIS A 385 15.90 -21.43 -5.33
N GLN A 386 15.78 -22.26 -6.38
CA GLN A 386 15.22 -23.61 -6.28
C GLN A 386 16.17 -24.58 -5.54
N PRO A 387 15.65 -25.66 -4.92
CA PRO A 387 16.49 -26.64 -4.25
C PRO A 387 17.41 -27.36 -5.25
N SER A 388 18.72 -27.35 -5.01
CA SER A 388 19.73 -27.90 -5.92
C SER A 388 20.49 -29.10 -5.35
N LEU A 389 20.46 -29.32 -4.03
CA LEU A 389 21.21 -30.41 -3.39
C LEU A 389 20.41 -31.71 -3.39
N LEU A 390 20.94 -32.74 -4.05
CA LEU A 390 20.29 -34.05 -4.13
C LEU A 390 20.64 -34.95 -2.92
N CYS A 391 19.63 -35.44 -2.21
CA CYS A 391 19.82 -36.54 -1.26
C CYS A 391 19.99 -37.86 -2.00
N ARG A 392 21.15 -38.52 -1.84
CA ARG A 392 21.44 -39.81 -2.48
C ARG A 392 20.61 -40.98 -1.95
N ARG A 393 19.92 -40.83 -0.81
CA ARG A 393 19.11 -41.90 -0.20
C ARG A 393 17.67 -41.91 -0.69
N CYS A 394 17.08 -40.74 -0.91
CA CYS A 394 15.66 -40.61 -1.28
C CYS A 394 15.43 -39.88 -2.62
N SER A 395 16.51 -39.44 -3.28
CA SER A 395 16.50 -38.70 -4.54
C SER A 395 15.70 -37.40 -4.52
N ARG A 396 15.47 -36.82 -3.33
CA ARG A 396 14.83 -35.51 -3.19
C ARG A 396 15.85 -34.38 -3.21
N HIS A 397 15.43 -33.20 -3.65
CA HIS A 397 16.26 -32.00 -3.70
C HIS A 397 16.03 -31.11 -2.47
N PHE A 398 17.11 -30.52 -1.97
CA PHE A 398 17.22 -29.73 -0.75
C PHE A 398 17.91 -28.40 -1.07
N TYR A 399 17.65 -27.36 -0.26
CA TYR A 399 18.15 -26.02 -0.54
C TYR A 399 19.59 -25.79 -0.07
N ASP A 400 19.99 -26.39 1.05
CA ASP A 400 21.35 -26.37 1.59
C ASP A 400 21.63 -27.63 2.43
N ASP A 401 22.90 -27.79 2.84
CA ASP A 401 23.34 -28.90 3.68
C ASP A 401 22.59 -28.98 5.01
N ARG A 402 22.10 -27.83 5.51
CA ARG A 402 21.31 -27.78 6.74
C ARG A 402 19.94 -28.44 6.54
N CYS A 403 19.20 -28.14 5.46
CA CYS A 403 17.95 -28.85 5.17
C CYS A 403 18.17 -30.35 4.92
N LEU A 404 19.28 -30.72 4.27
CA LEU A 404 19.63 -32.14 4.09
C LEU A 404 19.96 -32.84 5.42
N ALA A 405 20.65 -32.16 6.34
CA ALA A 405 20.98 -32.70 7.66
C ALA A 405 19.73 -32.94 8.53
N LEU A 406 18.76 -32.03 8.54
CA LEU A 406 17.49 -32.27 9.24
C LEU A 406 16.66 -33.36 8.60
N HIS A 407 16.77 -33.57 7.29
CA HIS A 407 16.09 -34.70 6.63
C HIS A 407 16.66 -36.06 7.05
N HIS A 408 17.93 -36.10 7.46
CA HIS A 408 18.58 -37.31 7.97
C HIS A 408 18.42 -37.51 9.47
N LYS A 409 17.88 -36.52 10.20
CA LYS A 409 17.39 -36.71 11.56
C LYS A 409 15.99 -37.30 11.51
#